data_AF-A0A749LM23-F1
#
_entry.id   AF-A0A749LM23-F1
#
_cell.length_a   1.000
_cell.length_b   1.000
_cell.length_c   1.000
_cell.angle_alpha   90.00
_cell.angle_beta   90.00
_cell.angle_gamma   90.00
#
_symmetry.space_group_name_H-M   'P 1'
#
loop_
_entity.id
_entity.type
_entity.pdbx_description
1 polymer ?
#
loop_
_entity_poly.entity_id
_entity_poly.type
_entity_poly.pdbx_seq_one_letter_code
_entity_poly.pdbx_strand_id
1 'polypeptide(L)'
;MAVSGEHHISDPAGIADTFYKRYPDAVSGIENIRLMKGKEIPDWSYWCFLPESCWLILFMGKRRKPFTREIYQEIQKLQVLGTWRYSKGIYSVHPAQLNALTDTPVSDSLPVDVFLRLPEWYIYIRTPGMIMAGE
;
A
#
# COMPACT_ATOMS: atom_id res chain seq x y z
N MET A 1 9.41 37.40 -4.34
CA MET A 1 8.63 37.03 -3.14
C MET A 1 8.27 35.56 -3.29
N ALA A 2 8.88 34.70 -2.48
CA ALA A 2 8.64 33.26 -2.53
C ALA A 2 7.24 32.96 -2.00
N VAL A 3 6.39 32.32 -2.82
CA VAL A 3 5.16 31.71 -2.34
C VAL A 3 5.60 30.45 -1.60
N SER A 4 5.58 30.53 -0.27
CA SER A 4 5.66 29.37 0.61
C SER A 4 4.43 28.50 0.33
N GLY A 5 4.57 27.55 -0.59
CA GLY A 5 3.59 26.49 -0.76
C GLY A 5 3.57 25.70 0.53
N GLU A 6 2.50 25.81 1.30
CA GLU A 6 2.22 24.88 2.39
C GLU A 6 2.19 23.47 1.78
N HIS A 7 3.26 22.71 2.00
CA HIS A 7 3.27 21.30 1.67
C HIS A 7 2.16 20.64 2.47
N HIS A 8 1.07 20.24 1.82
CA HIS A 8 0.05 19.43 2.46
C HIS A 8 0.70 18.11 2.88
N ILE A 9 1.12 18.05 4.14
CA ILE A 9 1.57 16.81 4.76
C ILE A 9 0.32 15.95 4.83
N SER A 10 0.21 14.99 3.92
CA SER A 10 -0.80 13.94 4.05
C SER A 10 -0.66 13.31 5.43
N ASP A 11 -1.78 13.05 6.09
CA ASP A 11 -1.86 12.26 7.31
C ASP A 11 -2.23 10.82 6.92
N PRO A 12 -1.26 10.02 6.42
CA PRO A 12 -1.56 8.67 5.99
C PRO A 12 -2.05 7.82 7.16
N ALA A 13 -1.57 8.08 8.39
CA ALA A 13 -1.99 7.37 9.59
C ALA A 13 -3.48 7.61 9.89
N GLY A 14 -3.93 8.88 9.84
CA GLY A 14 -5.34 9.22 9.96
C GLY A 14 -6.20 8.57 8.88
N ILE A 15 -5.74 8.56 7.62
CA ILE A 15 -6.44 7.87 6.51
C ILE A 15 -6.57 6.38 6.80
N ALA A 16 -5.51 5.71 7.26
CA ALA A 16 -5.55 4.29 7.63
C ALA A 16 -6.46 4.04 8.84
N ASP A 17 -6.53 4.95 9.81
CA ASP A 17 -7.42 4.81 10.96
C ASP A 17 -8.91 4.92 10.58
N THR A 18 -9.24 5.63 9.49
CA THR A 18 -10.62 5.62 8.98
C THR A 18 -11.02 4.26 8.39
N PHE A 19 -10.07 3.47 7.88
CA PHE A 19 -10.34 2.19 7.25
C PHE A 19 -10.94 1.18 8.23
N TYR A 20 -10.31 0.94 9.38
CA TYR A 20 -10.80 -0.08 10.32
C TYR A 20 -12.17 0.30 10.91
N LYS A 21 -12.41 1.60 11.13
CA LYS A 21 -13.71 2.11 11.59
C LYS A 21 -14.81 1.89 10.56
N ARG A 22 -14.49 2.04 9.27
CA ARG A 22 -15.45 1.92 8.17
C ARG A 22 -15.70 0.47 7.75
N TYR A 23 -14.73 -0.42 7.91
CA TYR A 23 -14.79 -1.80 7.45
C TYR A 23 -14.40 -2.83 8.54
N PRO A 24 -15.12 -2.87 9.68
CA PRO A 24 -14.81 -3.80 10.77
C PRO A 24 -14.89 -5.27 10.33
N ASP A 25 -15.85 -5.62 9.47
CA ASP A 25 -15.98 -6.98 8.93
C ASP A 25 -14.79 -7.38 8.06
N ALA A 26 -14.24 -6.44 7.30
CA ALA A 26 -13.07 -6.68 6.47
C ALA A 26 -11.82 -6.93 7.34
N VAL A 27 -11.67 -6.19 8.44
CA VAL A 27 -10.57 -6.38 9.40
C VAL A 27 -10.58 -7.79 9.96
N SER A 28 -11.73 -8.26 10.46
CA SER A 28 -11.88 -9.63 10.96
C SER A 28 -11.66 -10.68 9.87
N GLY A 29 -12.17 -10.42 8.66
CA GLY A 29 -11.99 -11.33 7.53
C GLY A 29 -10.53 -11.47 7.07
N ILE A 30 -9.72 -10.41 7.14
CA ILE A 30 -8.29 -10.45 6.78
C ILE A 30 -7.54 -11.46 7.67
N GLU A 31 -7.73 -11.39 8.98
CA GLU A 31 -7.06 -12.32 9.91
C GLU A 31 -7.51 -13.75 9.68
N ASN A 32 -8.81 -13.97 9.48
CA ASN A 32 -9.34 -15.29 9.17
C ASN A 32 -8.72 -15.88 7.89
N ILE A 33 -8.62 -15.09 6.82
CA ILE A 33 -7.98 -15.54 5.57
C ILE A 33 -6.50 -15.85 5.79
N ARG A 34 -5.78 -15.03 6.56
CA ARG A 34 -4.37 -15.30 6.89
C ARG A 34 -4.19 -16.59 7.68
N LEU A 35 -5.14 -16.94 8.57
CA LEU A 35 -5.09 -18.18 9.34
C LEU A 35 -5.35 -19.45 8.50
N MET A 36 -6.06 -19.30 7.37
CA MET A 36 -6.36 -20.36 6.40
C MET A 36 -5.20 -20.64 5.43
N LYS A 37 -4.20 -19.74 5.35
CA LYS A 37 -3.02 -19.85 4.49
C LYS A 37 -2.34 -21.23 4.61
N GLY A 38 -2.14 -21.91 3.49
CA GLY A 38 -1.47 -23.21 3.44
C GLY A 38 -2.22 -24.35 4.13
N LYS A 39 -3.49 -24.11 4.53
CA LYS A 39 -4.37 -25.11 5.15
C LYS A 39 -5.60 -25.35 4.30
N GLU A 40 -6.47 -24.34 4.23
CA GLU A 40 -7.76 -24.38 3.52
C GLU A 40 -7.69 -23.65 2.17
N ILE A 41 -6.73 -22.73 2.04
CA ILE A 41 -6.43 -22.02 0.79
C ILE A 41 -4.95 -22.18 0.43
N PRO A 42 -4.58 -22.01 -0.86
CA PRO A 42 -3.20 -22.13 -1.30
C PRO A 42 -2.25 -21.26 -0.47
N ASP A 43 -1.01 -21.75 -0.32
CA ASP A 43 0.05 -20.98 0.31
C ASP A 43 0.51 -19.82 -0.61
N TRP A 44 1.17 -18.82 -0.03
CA TRP A 44 1.79 -17.71 -0.76
C TRP A 44 3.06 -17.25 -0.06
N SER A 45 3.93 -16.57 -0.81
CA SER A 45 5.22 -16.11 -0.31
C SER A 45 5.10 -15.24 0.94
N TYR A 46 6.09 -15.32 1.85
CA TYR A 46 6.10 -14.55 3.10
C TYR A 46 6.06 -13.03 2.89
N TRP A 47 6.65 -12.55 1.79
CA TRP A 47 6.68 -11.15 1.40
C TRP A 47 5.34 -10.63 0.86
N CYS A 48 4.34 -11.50 0.70
CA CYS A 48 2.98 -11.10 0.34
C CYS A 48 2.10 -11.14 1.59
N PHE A 49 1.59 -9.97 2.02
CA PHE A 49 0.70 -9.90 3.17
C PHE A 49 -0.60 -10.68 2.93
N LEU A 50 -1.24 -10.40 1.79
CA LEU A 50 -2.45 -11.07 1.35
C LEU A 50 -2.54 -10.93 -0.19
N PRO A 51 -2.74 -12.02 -0.95
CA PRO A 51 -2.88 -11.95 -2.41
C PRO A 51 -4.09 -11.14 -2.86
N GLU A 52 -4.02 -10.54 -4.05
CA GLU A 52 -5.13 -9.76 -4.63
C GLU A 52 -6.44 -10.55 -4.72
N SER A 53 -6.40 -11.82 -5.08
CA SER A 53 -7.58 -12.69 -5.13
C SER A 53 -8.32 -12.78 -3.79
N CYS A 54 -7.59 -12.78 -2.68
CA CYS A 54 -8.17 -12.80 -1.35
C CYS A 54 -8.82 -11.46 -0.99
N TRP A 55 -8.24 -10.33 -1.42
CA TRP A 55 -8.86 -9.01 -1.27
C TRP A 55 -10.17 -8.90 -2.08
N LEU A 56 -10.17 -9.43 -3.31
CA LEU A 56 -11.38 -9.50 -4.14
C LEU A 56 -12.46 -10.34 -3.46
N ILE A 57 -12.14 -11.53 -2.95
CA ILE A 57 -13.11 -12.39 -2.22
C ILE A 57 -13.64 -11.67 -0.98
N LEU A 58 -12.76 -11.02 -0.19
CA LEU A 58 -13.14 -10.32 1.03
C LEU A 58 -14.17 -9.21 0.77
N PHE A 59 -13.93 -8.38 -0.26
CA PHE A 59 -14.77 -7.22 -0.54
C PHE A 59 -15.93 -7.50 -1.48
N MET A 60 -15.85 -8.57 -2.29
CA MET A 60 -16.87 -8.91 -3.29
C MET A 60 -17.68 -10.15 -2.96
N GLY A 61 -17.19 -11.08 -2.13
CA GLY A 61 -17.82 -12.39 -1.90
C GLY A 61 -19.26 -12.34 -1.38
N LYS A 62 -19.69 -11.21 -0.80
CA LYS A 62 -21.07 -10.94 -0.37
C LYS A 62 -21.82 -9.95 -1.25
N ARG A 63 -21.16 -9.33 -2.24
CA ARG A 63 -21.76 -8.29 -3.10
C ARG A 63 -22.30 -8.93 -4.37
N ARG A 64 -23.54 -8.59 -4.73
CA ARG A 64 -24.16 -8.92 -6.02
C ARG A 64 -23.85 -7.91 -7.13
N LYS A 65 -22.89 -7.00 -6.91
CA LYS A 65 -22.54 -5.96 -7.89
C LYS A 65 -21.65 -6.55 -8.99
N PRO A 66 -21.79 -6.10 -10.25
CA PRO A 66 -20.86 -6.47 -11.31
C PRO A 66 -19.45 -6.01 -10.95
N PHE A 67 -18.44 -6.76 -11.42
CA PHE A 67 -17.06 -6.32 -11.31
C PHE A 67 -16.81 -5.19 -12.31
N THR A 68 -16.46 -4.00 -11.82
CA THR A 68 -16.13 -2.85 -12.65
C THR A 68 -14.74 -2.32 -12.31
N ARG A 69 -14.18 -1.50 -13.21
CA ARG A 69 -12.87 -0.86 -12.99
C ARG A 69 -12.85 -0.01 -11.73
N GLU A 70 -13.94 0.69 -11.44
CA GLU A 70 -14.08 1.57 -10.28
C GLU A 70 -14.05 0.75 -8.98
N ILE A 71 -14.77 -0.37 -8.94
CA ILE A 71 -14.73 -1.30 -7.80
C ILE A 71 -13.33 -1.87 -7.61
N TYR A 72 -12.66 -2.23 -8.71
CA TYR A 72 -11.29 -2.72 -8.66
C TYR A 72 -10.33 -1.68 -8.07
N GLN A 73 -10.40 -0.42 -8.53
CA GLN A 73 -9.61 0.69 -8.00
C GLN A 73 -9.93 0.99 -6.52
N GLU A 74 -11.19 0.85 -6.10
CA GLU A 74 -11.55 0.96 -4.68
C GLU A 74 -10.88 -0.16 -3.86
N ILE A 75 -10.94 -1.41 -4.32
CA ILE A 75 -10.29 -2.54 -3.65
C ILE A 75 -8.78 -2.33 -3.59
N GLN A 76 -8.16 -1.78 -4.64
CA GLN A 76 -6.74 -1.45 -4.64
C GLN A 76 -6.35 -0.40 -3.59
N LYS A 77 -7.22 0.57 -3.30
CA LYS A 77 -7.01 1.52 -2.19
C LYS A 77 -7.19 0.84 -0.84
N LEU A 78 -8.18 -0.04 -0.73
CA LEU A 78 -8.48 -0.76 0.51
C LEU A 78 -7.40 -1.78 0.89
N GLN A 79 -6.76 -2.46 -0.06
CA GLN A 79 -5.62 -3.36 0.24
C GLN A 79 -4.42 -2.60 0.82
N VAL A 80 -4.17 -1.36 0.35
CA VAL A 80 -3.09 -0.51 0.85
C VAL A 80 -3.34 -0.18 2.31
N LEU A 81 -4.51 0.38 2.62
CA LEU A 81 -4.87 0.77 3.99
C LEU A 81 -5.01 -0.46 4.90
N GLY A 82 -5.58 -1.53 4.36
CA GLY A 82 -5.73 -2.81 5.03
C GLY A 82 -4.38 -3.41 5.43
N THR A 83 -3.36 -3.32 4.58
CA THR A 83 -2.05 -3.88 4.90
C THR A 83 -1.19 -2.92 5.73
N TRP A 84 -1.15 -1.65 5.37
CA TRP A 84 -0.25 -0.68 5.99
C TRP A 84 -0.61 -0.36 7.44
N ARG A 85 -1.85 -0.59 7.88
CA ARG A 85 -2.29 -0.36 9.27
C ARG A 85 -1.46 -1.09 10.34
N TYR A 86 -0.78 -2.18 9.99
CA TYR A 86 -0.03 -3.00 10.94
C TYR A 86 1.32 -2.39 11.29
N SER A 87 1.95 -1.72 10.32
CA SER A 87 3.27 -1.15 10.50
C SER A 87 3.23 0.37 10.64
N LYS A 88 2.36 1.03 9.87
CA LYS A 88 2.26 2.49 9.74
C LYS A 88 3.63 3.14 9.48
N GLY A 89 4.57 2.41 8.87
CA GLY A 89 5.93 2.87 8.63
C GLY A 89 5.97 4.02 7.64
N ILE A 90 6.56 5.14 8.07
CA ILE A 90 6.76 6.35 7.26
C ILE A 90 8.27 6.59 7.13
N TYR A 91 8.77 6.51 5.91
CA TYR A 91 10.18 6.66 5.58
C TYR A 91 10.41 8.02 4.94
N SER A 92 11.28 8.83 5.53
CA SER A 92 11.70 10.11 4.96
C SER A 92 13.18 10.02 4.61
N VAL A 93 13.51 10.36 3.36
CA VAL A 93 14.89 10.38 2.89
C VAL A 93 15.51 11.73 3.24
N HIS A 94 16.76 11.75 3.68
CA HIS A 94 17.46 13.01 3.92
C HIS A 94 17.52 13.85 2.63
N PRO A 95 17.26 15.17 2.65
CA PRO A 95 17.16 15.97 1.42
C PRO A 95 18.36 15.84 0.48
N ALA A 96 19.59 15.85 1.02
CA ALA A 96 20.79 15.68 0.21
C ALA A 96 20.86 14.31 -0.48
N GLN A 97 20.35 13.25 0.16
CA GLN A 97 20.29 11.91 -0.43
C GLN A 97 19.17 11.82 -1.47
N LEU A 98 18.03 12.45 -1.21
CA LEU A 98 16.92 12.50 -2.16
C LEU A 98 17.35 13.19 -3.46
N ASN A 99 18.08 14.31 -3.37
CA ASN A 99 18.64 15.01 -4.53
C ASN A 99 19.65 14.13 -5.29
N ALA A 100 20.55 13.44 -4.56
CA ALA A 100 21.50 12.54 -5.20
C ALA A 100 20.79 11.37 -5.94
N LEU A 101 19.69 10.86 -5.37
CA LEU A 101 18.89 9.81 -6.00
C LEU A 101 18.18 10.31 -7.27
N THR A 102 17.66 11.53 -7.29
CA THR A 102 17.00 12.09 -8.49
C THR A 102 17.96 12.35 -9.64
N ASP A 103 19.20 12.68 -9.33
CA ASP A 103 20.23 12.94 -10.34
C ASP A 103 20.87 11.65 -10.87
N THR A 104 20.61 10.51 -10.21
CA THR A 104 21.16 9.20 -10.62
C THR A 104 20.33 8.61 -11.75
N PRO A 105 20.92 8.35 -12.94
CA PRO A 105 20.22 7.65 -14.01
C PRO A 105 19.79 6.25 -13.57
N VAL A 106 18.54 5.88 -13.87
CA VAL A 106 18.06 4.51 -13.63
C VAL A 106 18.73 3.58 -14.64
N SER A 107 19.39 2.53 -14.14
CA SER A 107 19.98 1.49 -14.96
C SER A 107 18.94 0.43 -15.34
N ASP A 108 19.04 -0.12 -16.54
CA ASP A 108 18.14 -1.18 -17.03
C ASP A 108 18.26 -2.51 -16.24
N SER A 109 19.31 -2.69 -15.43
CA SER A 109 19.61 -3.95 -14.73
C SER A 109 19.40 -3.88 -13.21
N LEU A 110 18.37 -3.19 -12.74
CA LEU A 110 18.06 -3.16 -11.31
C LEU A 110 17.54 -4.52 -10.82
N PRO A 111 18.15 -5.10 -9.76
CA PRO A 111 17.71 -6.36 -9.19
C PRO A 111 16.33 -6.19 -8.53
N VAL A 112 15.33 -6.91 -9.03
CA VAL A 112 13.94 -6.87 -8.53
C VAL A 112 13.79 -7.55 -7.17
N ASP A 113 14.62 -8.55 -6.87
CA ASP A 113 14.61 -9.31 -5.63
C ASP A 113 14.92 -8.44 -4.40
N VAL A 114 15.51 -7.25 -4.58
CA VAL A 114 15.73 -6.31 -3.48
C VAL A 114 14.42 -5.84 -2.85
N PHE A 115 13.33 -5.77 -3.61
CA PHE A 115 12.01 -5.39 -3.10
C PHE A 115 11.40 -6.47 -2.20
N LEU A 116 11.86 -7.72 -2.29
CA LEU A 116 11.44 -8.81 -1.40
C LEU A 116 12.02 -8.69 0.01
N ARG A 117 12.94 -7.73 0.21
CA ARG A 117 13.65 -7.45 1.48
C ARG A 117 13.20 -6.15 2.13
N LEU A 118 12.12 -5.54 1.65
CA LEU A 118 11.53 -4.38 2.34
C LEU A 118 11.18 -4.76 3.79
N PRO A 119 11.34 -3.83 4.75
CA PRO A 119 11.10 -4.10 6.17
C PRO A 119 9.64 -4.41 6.48
N GLU A 120 8.72 -3.97 5.61
CA GLU A 120 7.28 -4.05 5.79
C GLU A 120 6.61 -4.36 4.45
N TRP A 121 5.44 -4.99 4.48
CA TRP A 121 4.70 -5.36 3.27
C TRP A 121 4.23 -4.16 2.45
N TYR A 122 3.89 -3.07 3.13
CA TYR A 122 3.54 -1.78 2.55
C TYR A 122 4.33 -0.72 3.32
N ILE A 123 4.82 0.30 2.64
CA ILE A 123 5.55 1.42 3.23
C ILE A 123 5.04 2.73 2.66
N TYR A 124 5.11 3.80 3.45
CA TYR A 124 4.89 5.15 2.96
C TYR A 124 6.23 5.88 2.86
N ILE A 125 6.61 6.33 1.66
CA ILE A 125 7.83 7.11 1.44
C ILE A 125 7.45 8.57 1.23
N ARG A 126 8.05 9.48 2.00
CA ARG A 126 7.92 10.93 1.81
C ARG A 126 8.92 11.41 0.77
N THR A 127 8.41 11.97 -0.32
CA THR A 127 9.16 12.58 -1.42
C THR A 127 8.80 14.07 -1.56
N PRO A 128 9.16 14.91 -0.58
CA PRO A 128 8.77 16.33 -0.58
C PRO A 128 9.31 17.05 -1.82
N GLY A 129 8.47 17.90 -2.42
CA GLY A 129 8.82 18.65 -3.63
C GLY A 129 8.79 17.83 -4.93
N MET A 130 8.46 16.54 -4.88
CA MET A 130 8.26 15.70 -6.06
C MET A 130 6.79 15.62 -6.44
N ILE A 131 6.53 15.52 -7.74
CA ILE A 131 5.22 15.26 -8.31
C ILE A 131 5.29 13.98 -9.15
N MET A 132 4.16 13.29 -9.26
CA MET A 132 4.05 12.14 -10.14
C MET A 132 4.19 12.60 -11.59
N ALA A 133 5.03 11.95 -12.38
CA ALA A 133 5.16 12.25 -13.80
C ALA A 133 3.86 11.86 -14.53
N GLY A 134 3.22 12.82 -15.20
CA GLY A 134 1.98 12.60 -15.95
C GLY A 134 0.69 13.07 -15.25
N GLU A 135 0.80 13.75 -14.10
CA GLU A 135 -0.26 14.59 -13.52
C GLU A 135 0.03 16.08 -13.72
#